data_AF-A0A6L7ZYU9-F1
#
_entry.id   AF-A0A6L7ZYU9-F1
#
_cell.length_a   1.000
_cell.length_b   1.000
_cell.length_c   1.000
_cell.angle_alpha   90.00
_cell.angle_beta   90.00
_cell.angle_gamma   90.00
#
_symmetry.space_group_name_H-M   'P 1'
#
loop_
_entity.id
_entity.type
_entity.pdbx_description
1 polymer ?
#
loop_
_entity_poly.entity_id
_entity_poly.type
_entity_poly.pdbx_seq_one_letter_code
_entity_poly.pdbx_strand_id
1 'polypeptide(L)'
;AAASYYGVQIEKQLHLKDRIACPTVMHFGGEDEHVPMEAVEQVREAFADADHVLINVYEGAPHGFANRFRDSYDKAAAGMAHSRTIALLRGTMGPAYDLDHLWDMHCYYEFATRDVDATMATMVAQPYVNHIPTMTGGVGYTELHRFYKNHFVNANPDDTALIPVSRTVGADRVVDEMIFEFTHDREIDWMLPGVAPTGKRVRIPLVAIINFRGPKLYHEHIYWDQASVLVQIGVLDAKDLPTAGMATAAKMLDETQPSNTLMERWAESAPAEAAE
;
A
#
# COMPACT_ATOMS: atom_id res chain seq x y z
N ALA A 1 23.59 7.26 -11.90
CA ALA A 1 22.13 7.20 -12.07
C ALA A 1 21.62 8.58 -12.44
N ALA A 2 20.57 8.65 -13.26
CA ALA A 2 19.90 9.89 -13.64
C ALA A 2 18.38 9.75 -13.54
N ALA A 3 17.68 10.82 -13.17
CA ALA A 3 16.23 10.87 -13.16
C ALA A 3 15.76 12.12 -13.92
N SER A 4 14.95 11.93 -14.95
CA SER A 4 14.33 13.00 -15.74
C SER A 4 12.84 13.09 -15.40
N TYR A 5 12.36 14.29 -15.20
CA TYR A 5 10.95 14.58 -14.96
C TYR A 5 10.47 15.54 -16.05
N TYR A 6 9.41 15.15 -16.77
CA TYR A 6 8.73 15.93 -17.82
C TYR A 6 9.72 16.60 -18.80
N GLY A 7 10.67 15.82 -19.30
CA GLY A 7 11.76 16.31 -20.16
C GLY A 7 11.28 16.68 -21.56
N VAL A 8 11.42 17.96 -21.92
CA VAL A 8 10.94 18.52 -23.19
C VAL A 8 12.03 18.43 -24.27
N GLN A 9 11.64 18.14 -25.52
CA GLN A 9 12.53 18.06 -26.69
C GLN A 9 13.57 16.92 -26.68
N ILE A 10 13.37 15.87 -25.87
CA ILE A 10 14.25 14.70 -25.85
C ILE A 10 14.25 13.99 -27.22
N GLU A 11 13.09 13.93 -27.88
CA GLU A 11 12.89 13.36 -29.21
C GLU A 11 13.77 14.03 -30.28
N LYS A 12 14.15 15.29 -30.08
CA LYS A 12 15.04 16.04 -31.00
C LYS A 12 16.53 15.73 -30.79
N GLN A 13 16.87 15.05 -29.71
CA GLN A 13 18.26 14.79 -29.29
C GLN A 13 18.59 13.29 -29.26
N LEU A 14 17.77 12.44 -29.88
CA LEU A 14 17.94 10.97 -29.86
C LEU A 14 19.27 10.50 -30.47
N HIS A 15 19.94 11.32 -31.29
CA HIS A 15 21.31 11.05 -31.76
C HIS A 15 22.35 10.97 -30.63
N LEU A 16 22.02 11.43 -29.41
CA LEU A 16 22.86 11.34 -28.23
C LEU A 16 22.55 10.12 -27.36
N LYS A 17 21.56 9.28 -27.71
CA LYS A 17 21.07 8.20 -26.84
C LYS A 17 22.18 7.27 -26.34
N ASP A 18 23.14 6.94 -27.21
CA ASP A 18 24.24 6.01 -26.92
C ASP A 18 25.28 6.62 -25.95
N ARG A 19 25.17 7.91 -25.64
CA ARG A 19 26.00 8.58 -24.62
C ARG A 19 25.45 8.41 -23.21
N ILE A 20 24.21 7.95 -23.04
CA ILE A 20 23.61 7.68 -21.73
C ILE A 20 24.12 6.32 -21.25
N ALA A 21 25.24 6.34 -20.52
CA ALA A 21 25.93 5.16 -20.03
C ALA A 21 25.54 4.74 -18.60
N CYS A 22 24.59 5.43 -17.96
CA CYS A 22 24.20 5.16 -16.58
C CYS A 22 22.70 4.84 -16.46
N PRO A 23 22.30 4.06 -15.43
CA PRO A 23 20.89 3.77 -15.18
C PRO A 23 20.07 5.06 -15.10
N THR A 24 18.97 5.12 -15.86
CA THR A 24 18.15 6.32 -16.04
C THR A 24 16.68 5.99 -15.90
N VAL A 25 15.93 6.84 -15.21
CA VAL A 25 14.46 6.82 -15.23
C VAL A 25 13.94 8.13 -15.81
N MET A 26 12.97 8.05 -16.70
CA MET A 26 12.28 9.19 -17.30
C MET A 26 10.79 9.11 -16.96
N HIS A 27 10.23 10.23 -16.52
CA HIS A 27 8.84 10.34 -16.08
C HIS A 27 8.11 11.37 -16.93
N PHE A 28 7.02 10.97 -17.59
CA PHE A 28 6.20 11.81 -18.46
C PHE A 28 4.74 11.85 -18.00
N GLY A 29 4.10 13.01 -18.09
CA GLY A 29 2.65 13.10 -17.92
C GLY A 29 1.93 12.62 -19.18
N GLY A 30 0.82 11.91 -19.04
CA GLY A 30 0.00 11.44 -20.16
C GLY A 30 -0.82 12.56 -20.82
N GLU A 31 -1.07 13.66 -20.10
CA GLU A 31 -1.73 14.88 -20.59
C GLU A 31 -0.77 16.08 -20.57
N ASP A 32 0.52 15.83 -20.84
CA ASP A 32 1.55 16.86 -20.87
C ASP A 32 1.44 17.75 -22.13
N GLU A 33 1.00 19.00 -21.95
CA GLU A 33 0.83 19.99 -23.02
C GLU A 33 2.15 20.38 -23.75
N HIS A 34 3.31 20.05 -23.18
CA HIS A 34 4.62 20.38 -23.74
C HIS A 34 5.34 19.16 -24.31
N VAL A 35 4.91 17.95 -23.95
CA VAL A 35 5.47 16.68 -24.43
C VAL A 35 4.33 15.79 -24.94
N PRO A 36 3.88 15.98 -26.20
CA PRO A 36 2.86 15.14 -26.81
C PRO A 36 3.24 13.66 -26.77
N MET A 37 2.26 12.77 -26.65
CA MET A 37 2.51 11.31 -26.60
C MET A 37 3.29 10.78 -27.81
N GLU A 38 3.16 11.39 -28.98
CA GLU A 38 3.99 11.06 -30.15
C GLU A 38 5.49 11.22 -29.85
N ALA A 39 5.89 12.29 -29.17
CA ALA A 39 7.28 12.50 -28.76
C ALA A 39 7.72 11.47 -27.72
N VAL A 40 6.84 11.12 -26.76
CA VAL A 40 7.13 10.09 -25.75
C VAL A 40 7.36 8.73 -26.42
N GLU A 41 6.53 8.35 -27.38
CA GLU A 41 6.68 7.08 -28.11
C GLU A 41 7.94 7.05 -28.98
N GLN A 42 8.35 8.16 -29.61
CA GLN A 42 9.66 8.26 -30.28
C GLN A 42 10.82 8.00 -29.31
N VAL A 43 10.75 8.52 -28.08
CA VAL A 43 11.75 8.27 -27.05
C VAL A 43 11.72 6.80 -26.62
N ARG A 44 10.53 6.20 -26.42
CA ARG A 44 10.41 4.77 -26.06
C ARG A 44 10.98 3.86 -27.12
N GLU A 45 10.67 4.11 -28.39
CA GLU A 45 11.21 3.34 -29.52
C GLU A 45 12.75 3.45 -29.58
N ALA A 46 13.29 4.65 -29.39
CA ALA A 46 14.74 4.84 -29.42
C ALA A 46 15.49 4.09 -28.31
N PHE A 47 14.85 3.87 -27.15
CA PHE A 47 15.39 3.15 -25.99
C PHE A 47 14.81 1.73 -25.82
N ALA A 48 14.11 1.17 -26.82
CA ALA A 48 13.44 -0.12 -26.69
C ALA A 48 14.38 -1.27 -26.31
N ASP A 49 15.63 -1.22 -26.77
CA ASP A 49 16.68 -2.21 -26.48
C ASP A 49 17.60 -1.82 -25.30
N ALA A 50 17.26 -0.78 -24.55
CA ALA A 50 18.11 -0.21 -23.49
C ALA A 50 17.54 -0.50 -22.08
N ASP A 51 17.85 -1.69 -21.53
CA ASP A 51 17.39 -2.14 -20.21
C ASP A 51 17.77 -1.19 -19.05
N HIS A 52 18.80 -0.36 -19.24
CA HIS A 52 19.24 0.63 -18.24
C HIS A 52 18.42 1.92 -18.27
N VAL A 53 17.45 2.08 -19.18
CA VAL A 53 16.58 3.25 -19.30
C VAL A 53 15.13 2.85 -19.11
N LEU A 54 14.52 3.32 -18.02
CA LEU A 54 13.11 3.09 -17.71
C LEU A 54 12.28 4.33 -18.03
N ILE A 55 11.31 4.21 -18.93
CA ILE A 55 10.40 5.30 -19.30
C ILE A 55 9.01 5.01 -18.75
N ASN A 56 8.47 5.94 -17.97
CA ASN A 56 7.16 5.82 -17.33
C ASN A 56 6.26 6.97 -17.74
N VAL A 57 5.02 6.64 -18.09
CA VAL A 57 3.96 7.60 -18.42
C VAL A 57 2.87 7.48 -17.35
N TYR A 58 2.37 8.63 -16.89
CA TYR A 58 1.31 8.72 -15.88
C TYR A 58 0.04 9.23 -16.52
N GLU A 59 -0.94 8.35 -16.71
CA GLU A 59 -2.23 8.68 -17.31
C GLU A 59 -2.90 9.85 -16.57
N GLY A 60 -3.48 10.80 -17.32
CA GLY A 60 -4.13 12.00 -16.80
C GLY A 60 -3.18 13.06 -16.21
N ALA A 61 -1.91 12.75 -15.99
CA ALA A 61 -1.00 13.68 -15.34
C ALA A 61 -0.52 14.78 -16.32
N PRO A 62 -0.58 16.07 -15.94
CA PRO A 62 -0.15 17.19 -16.78
C PRO A 62 1.36 17.45 -16.69
N HIS A 63 1.85 18.43 -17.47
CA HIS A 63 3.23 18.90 -17.34
C HIS A 63 3.54 19.40 -15.93
N GLY A 64 4.68 19.01 -15.37
CA GLY A 64 5.05 19.43 -14.02
C GLY A 64 4.27 18.75 -12.89
N PHE A 65 3.66 17.58 -13.14
CA PHE A 65 2.84 16.85 -12.15
C PHE A 65 3.52 16.55 -10.82
N ALA A 66 4.87 16.47 -10.79
CA ALA A 66 5.63 16.21 -9.58
C ALA A 66 5.96 17.48 -8.75
N ASN A 67 5.62 18.67 -9.25
CA ASN A 67 5.90 19.92 -8.56
C ASN A 67 4.76 20.30 -7.60
N ARG A 68 4.92 19.97 -6.31
CA ARG A 68 3.95 20.22 -5.23
C ARG A 68 3.53 21.68 -5.02
N PHE A 69 4.16 22.64 -5.70
CA PHE A 69 3.88 24.07 -5.60
C PHE A 69 3.10 24.62 -6.80
N ARG A 70 2.65 23.75 -7.72
CA ARG A 70 1.88 24.12 -8.91
C ARG A 70 0.51 23.46 -8.89
N ASP A 71 -0.44 24.08 -9.57
CA ASP A 71 -1.80 23.54 -9.77
C ASP A 71 -1.78 22.23 -10.56
N SER A 72 -0.75 22.03 -11.37
CA SER A 72 -0.49 20.79 -12.10
C SER A 72 -0.14 19.60 -11.20
N TYR A 73 0.08 19.80 -9.89
CA TYR A 73 0.52 18.75 -8.99
C TYR A 73 -0.50 17.61 -8.90
N ASP A 74 -0.09 16.43 -9.37
CA ASP A 74 -0.82 15.18 -9.18
C ASP A 74 -0.10 14.33 -8.13
N LYS A 75 -0.73 14.17 -6.96
CA LYS A 75 -0.13 13.45 -5.83
C LYS A 75 0.12 11.97 -6.14
N ALA A 76 -0.75 11.32 -6.90
CA ALA A 76 -0.65 9.90 -7.18
C ALA A 76 0.49 9.63 -8.18
N ALA A 77 0.52 10.37 -9.29
CA ALA A 77 1.60 10.31 -10.27
C ALA A 77 2.94 10.70 -9.66
N ALA A 78 2.98 11.79 -8.89
CA ALA A 78 4.20 12.24 -8.20
C ALA A 78 4.73 11.20 -7.22
N GLY A 79 3.84 10.56 -6.45
CA GLY A 79 4.20 9.50 -5.51
C GLY A 79 4.82 8.29 -6.22
N MET A 80 4.21 7.81 -7.29
CA MET A 80 4.75 6.70 -8.09
C MET A 80 6.10 7.05 -8.75
N ALA A 81 6.20 8.25 -9.35
CA ALA A 81 7.45 8.73 -9.95
C ALA A 81 8.58 8.84 -8.90
N HIS A 82 8.24 9.30 -7.71
CA HIS A 82 9.17 9.36 -6.59
C HIS A 82 9.65 7.96 -6.19
N SER A 83 8.77 6.99 -5.93
CA SER A 83 9.17 5.62 -5.55
C SER A 83 10.06 4.97 -6.61
N ARG A 84 9.75 5.13 -7.91
CA ARG A 84 10.58 4.63 -9.02
C ARG A 84 11.95 5.31 -9.09
N THR A 85 12.00 6.61 -8.80
CA THR A 85 13.27 7.35 -8.71
C THR A 85 14.11 6.88 -7.53
N ILE A 86 13.48 6.67 -6.37
CA ILE A 86 14.16 6.15 -5.18
C ILE A 86 14.68 4.73 -5.44
N ALA A 87 13.93 3.88 -6.15
CA ALA A 87 14.40 2.56 -6.56
C ALA A 87 15.67 2.62 -7.39
N LEU A 88 15.70 3.46 -8.42
CA LEU A 88 16.88 3.67 -9.25
C LEU A 88 18.08 4.18 -8.43
N LEU A 89 17.88 5.23 -7.64
CA LEU A 89 18.94 5.88 -6.89
C LEU A 89 19.50 4.92 -5.82
N ARG A 90 18.65 4.32 -4.97
CA ARG A 90 19.12 3.38 -3.94
C ARG A 90 19.80 2.16 -4.56
N GLY A 91 19.26 1.61 -5.64
CA GLY A 91 19.87 0.47 -6.34
C GLY A 91 21.23 0.79 -6.97
N THR A 92 21.49 2.05 -7.35
CA THR A 92 22.75 2.44 -7.99
C THR A 92 23.79 3.00 -7.01
N MET A 93 23.36 3.72 -5.97
CA MET A 93 24.26 4.48 -5.11
C MET A 93 23.97 4.37 -3.60
N GLY A 94 22.88 3.70 -3.22
CA GLY A 94 22.46 3.58 -1.82
C GLY A 94 21.99 4.90 -1.19
N PRO A 95 21.88 4.95 0.16
CA PRO A 95 22.01 3.79 1.05
C PRO A 95 20.84 2.81 0.87
N ALA A 96 21.12 1.53 1.12
CA ALA A 96 20.10 0.50 1.28
C ALA A 96 19.69 0.46 2.75
N TYR A 97 18.40 0.62 3.02
CA TYR A 97 17.84 0.49 4.36
C TYR A 97 17.21 -0.89 4.50
N ASP A 98 17.41 -1.50 5.66
CA ASP A 98 16.69 -2.70 6.05
C ASP A 98 15.26 -2.32 6.46
N LEU A 99 14.38 -2.15 5.46
CA LEU A 99 13.00 -1.74 5.69
C LEU A 99 12.19 -2.82 6.43
N ASP A 100 12.60 -4.08 6.29
CA ASP A 100 12.00 -5.22 6.97
C ASP A 100 12.21 -5.10 8.48
N HIS A 101 13.46 -4.95 8.90
CA HIS A 101 13.80 -4.73 10.30
C HIS A 101 13.19 -3.44 10.88
N LEU A 102 13.18 -2.35 10.11
CA LEU A 102 12.58 -1.09 10.55
C LEU A 102 11.08 -1.22 10.81
N TRP A 103 10.38 -2.00 9.98
CA TRP A 103 8.97 -2.29 10.18
C TRP A 103 8.73 -3.19 11.40
N ASP A 104 9.50 -4.27 11.54
CA ASP A 104 9.38 -5.17 12.71
C ASP A 104 9.61 -4.43 14.03
N MET A 105 10.58 -3.51 14.06
CA MET A 105 10.82 -2.67 15.23
C MET A 105 9.66 -1.71 15.52
N HIS A 106 9.01 -1.19 14.47
CA HIS A 106 7.80 -0.37 14.62
C HIS A 106 6.68 -1.18 15.30
N CYS A 107 6.35 -2.35 14.75
CA CYS A 107 5.33 -3.24 15.30
C CYS A 107 5.68 -3.71 16.72
N TYR A 108 6.95 -3.98 16.99
CA TYR A 108 7.41 -4.34 18.33
C TYR A 108 7.05 -3.26 19.36
N TYR A 109 7.24 -1.98 19.03
CA TYR A 109 6.86 -0.90 19.93
C TYR A 109 5.34 -0.74 20.09
N GLU A 110 4.58 -0.93 19.00
CA GLU A 110 3.12 -0.81 19.04
C GLU A 110 2.44 -1.95 19.80
N PHE A 111 2.86 -3.19 19.56
CA PHE A 111 2.13 -4.37 20.02
C PHE A 111 2.79 -5.10 21.19
N ALA A 112 4.13 -5.17 21.21
CA ALA A 112 4.84 -5.92 22.23
C ALA A 112 5.14 -5.07 23.47
N THR A 113 5.77 -3.90 23.29
CA THR A 113 6.08 -3.01 24.43
C THR A 113 4.96 -2.02 24.73
N ARG A 114 4.05 -1.81 23.78
CA ARG A 114 2.96 -0.82 23.85
C ARG A 114 3.47 0.58 24.23
N ASP A 115 4.59 1.00 23.62
CA ASP A 115 5.28 2.27 23.89
C ASP A 115 5.05 3.28 22.76
N VAL A 116 4.13 4.22 23.01
CA VAL A 116 3.74 5.26 22.04
C VAL A 116 4.92 6.16 21.66
N ASP A 117 5.77 6.54 22.61
CA ASP A 117 6.86 7.47 22.34
C ASP A 117 7.97 6.79 21.52
N ALA A 118 8.27 5.52 21.82
CA ALA A 118 9.18 4.71 21.01
C ALA A 118 8.64 4.46 19.60
N THR A 119 7.34 4.14 19.44
CA THR A 119 6.68 4.03 18.13
C THR A 119 6.83 5.33 17.34
N MET A 120 6.43 6.46 17.92
CA MET A 120 6.50 7.77 17.26
C MET A 120 7.94 8.17 16.90
N ALA A 121 8.94 7.74 17.69
CA ALA A 121 10.35 7.98 17.39
C ALA A 121 10.83 7.27 16.12
N THR A 122 10.17 6.21 15.65
CA THR A 122 10.51 5.53 14.38
C THR A 122 9.98 6.25 13.13
N MET A 123 9.10 7.23 13.31
CA MET A 123 8.41 7.91 12.23
C MET A 123 9.11 9.22 11.80
N VAL A 124 8.76 9.73 10.62
CA VAL A 124 9.15 11.07 10.17
C VAL A 124 8.47 12.15 11.01
N ALA A 125 8.92 13.41 10.90
CA ALA A 125 8.35 14.52 11.66
C ALA A 125 6.88 14.85 11.34
N GLN A 126 6.40 14.48 10.14
CA GLN A 126 5.01 14.67 9.72
C GLN A 126 4.46 13.35 9.15
N PRO A 127 4.22 12.35 10.02
CA PRO A 127 3.74 11.05 9.62
C PRO A 127 2.22 11.05 9.45
N TYR A 128 1.64 9.98 8.90
CA TYR A 128 0.21 9.73 9.08
C TYR A 128 -0.15 8.25 8.99
N VAL A 129 -1.24 7.87 9.63
CA VAL A 129 -1.85 6.55 9.49
C VAL A 129 -3.29 6.71 9.02
N ASN A 130 -3.71 5.83 8.12
CA ASN A 130 -5.09 5.73 7.69
C ASN A 130 -5.55 4.27 7.66
N HIS A 131 -6.43 3.94 8.59
CA HIS A 131 -7.21 2.71 8.55
C HIS A 131 -8.35 2.89 7.55
N ILE A 132 -8.17 2.37 6.35
CA ILE A 132 -8.97 2.73 5.18
C ILE A 132 -10.47 2.47 5.39
N PRO A 133 -10.91 1.33 5.94
CA PRO A 133 -12.34 1.04 6.05
C PRO A 133 -13.12 1.93 7.03
N THR A 134 -12.44 2.53 8.00
CA THR A 134 -13.05 3.37 9.05
C THR A 134 -12.57 4.82 9.03
N MET A 135 -11.58 5.14 8.19
CA MET A 135 -10.91 6.43 8.12
C MET A 135 -10.33 6.91 9.47
N THR A 136 -9.99 5.98 10.36
CA THR A 136 -9.36 6.31 11.65
C THR A 136 -7.84 6.41 11.50
N GLY A 137 -7.20 7.14 12.41
CA GLY A 137 -5.77 7.39 12.39
C GLY A 137 -5.45 8.82 12.81
N GLY A 138 -4.37 9.36 12.28
CA GLY A 138 -3.94 10.74 12.55
C GLY A 138 -2.94 11.23 11.52
N VAL A 139 -2.91 12.55 11.30
CA VAL A 139 -2.00 13.23 10.35
C VAL A 139 -1.13 14.25 11.09
N GLY A 140 0.18 14.14 10.91
CA GLY A 140 1.17 14.92 11.63
C GLY A 140 1.43 14.36 13.03
N TYR A 141 2.54 14.78 13.63
CA TYR A 141 3.02 14.22 14.90
C TYR A 141 1.97 14.31 16.02
N THR A 142 1.37 15.49 16.21
CA THR A 142 0.45 15.75 17.33
C THR A 142 -0.80 14.88 17.26
N GLU A 143 -1.45 14.81 16.10
CA GLU A 143 -2.70 14.06 15.94
C GLU A 143 -2.45 12.56 15.96
N LEU A 144 -1.37 12.09 15.33
CA LEU A 144 -1.03 10.68 15.35
C LEU A 144 -0.60 10.20 16.74
N HIS A 145 0.22 10.96 17.47
CA HIS A 145 0.59 10.64 18.85
C HIS A 145 -0.66 10.54 19.74
N ARG A 146 -1.59 11.50 19.61
CA ARG A 146 -2.86 11.48 20.32
C ARG A 146 -3.69 10.24 19.98
N PHE A 147 -3.77 9.89 18.70
CA PHE A 147 -4.47 8.70 18.25
C PHE A 147 -3.85 7.43 18.84
N TYR A 148 -2.53 7.25 18.73
CA TYR A 148 -1.82 6.10 19.27
C TYR A 148 -1.97 5.94 20.77
N LYS A 149 -1.85 7.03 21.51
CA LYS A 149 -1.94 7.03 22.96
C LYS A 149 -3.32 6.61 23.47
N ASN A 150 -4.38 7.06 22.81
CA ASN A 150 -5.74 6.97 23.36
C ASN A 150 -6.64 5.93 22.66
N HIS A 151 -6.34 5.57 21.41
CA HIS A 151 -7.27 4.80 20.56
C HIS A 151 -6.65 3.58 19.87
N PHE A 152 -5.35 3.32 20.03
CA PHE A 152 -4.67 2.23 19.31
C PHE A 152 -3.79 1.35 20.22
N VAL A 153 -2.61 1.85 20.62
CA VAL A 153 -1.53 1.03 21.23
C VAL A 153 -1.99 0.25 22.46
N ASN A 154 -2.80 0.87 23.32
CA ASN A 154 -3.34 0.24 24.53
C ASN A 154 -4.83 -0.17 24.42
N ALA A 155 -5.45 0.03 23.25
CA ALA A 155 -6.86 -0.27 23.01
C ALA A 155 -7.09 -1.68 22.46
N ASN A 156 -6.04 -2.34 21.96
CA ASN A 156 -6.14 -3.70 21.42
C ASN A 156 -6.43 -4.74 22.51
N PRO A 157 -7.29 -5.74 22.23
CA PRO A 157 -7.48 -6.90 23.09
C PRO A 157 -6.18 -7.61 23.46
N ASP A 158 -6.16 -8.27 24.62
CA ASP A 158 -4.94 -8.95 25.09
C ASP A 158 -4.65 -10.25 24.31
N ASP A 159 -5.67 -10.81 23.64
CA ASP A 159 -5.55 -11.96 22.74
C ASP A 159 -5.36 -11.57 21.26
N THR A 160 -5.03 -10.30 21.01
CA THR A 160 -4.70 -9.83 19.66
C THR A 160 -3.47 -10.57 19.14
N ALA A 161 -3.62 -11.17 17.96
CA ALA A 161 -2.56 -11.88 17.26
C ALA A 161 -2.45 -11.40 15.81
N LEU A 162 -1.20 -11.31 15.35
CA LEU A 162 -0.82 -10.98 13.98
C LEU A 162 -0.09 -12.20 13.42
N ILE A 163 -0.69 -12.86 12.43
CA ILE A 163 -0.09 -14.04 11.77
C ILE A 163 0.38 -13.59 10.38
N PRO A 164 1.70 -13.40 10.16
CA PRO A 164 2.21 -13.02 8.84
C PRO A 164 1.90 -14.09 7.80
N VAL A 165 1.48 -13.65 6.61
CA VAL A 165 1.20 -14.52 5.45
C VAL A 165 2.21 -14.25 4.35
N SER A 166 2.37 -12.98 3.97
CA SER A 166 3.35 -12.58 2.96
C SER A 166 3.88 -11.18 3.23
N ARG A 167 5.10 -10.91 2.78
CA ARG A 167 5.72 -9.58 2.87
C ARG A 167 6.47 -9.25 1.58
N THR A 168 6.16 -8.10 1.01
CA THR A 168 6.86 -7.55 -0.16
C THR A 168 7.62 -6.29 0.24
N VAL A 169 8.94 -6.30 0.06
CA VAL A 169 9.81 -5.15 0.35
C VAL A 169 10.24 -4.48 -0.95
N GLY A 170 9.79 -3.25 -1.16
CA GLY A 170 10.18 -2.38 -2.26
C GLY A 170 11.29 -1.40 -1.88
N ALA A 171 11.57 -0.47 -2.80
CA ALA A 171 12.63 0.51 -2.59
C ALA A 171 12.37 1.49 -1.44
N ASP A 172 11.11 1.80 -1.14
CA ASP A 172 10.67 2.78 -0.14
C ASP A 172 9.38 2.33 0.58
N ARG A 173 9.01 1.06 0.46
CA ARG A 173 7.72 0.57 0.94
C ARG A 173 7.79 -0.89 1.35
N VAL A 174 7.06 -1.24 2.39
CA VAL A 174 6.73 -2.63 2.74
C VAL A 174 5.23 -2.82 2.53
N VAL A 175 4.85 -3.94 1.93
CA VAL A 175 3.47 -4.42 1.88
C VAL A 175 3.43 -5.70 2.69
N ASP A 176 2.71 -5.67 3.80
CA ASP A 176 2.59 -6.77 4.73
C ASP A 176 1.17 -7.32 4.69
N GLU A 177 1.04 -8.62 4.51
CA GLU A 177 -0.21 -9.33 4.41
C GLU A 177 -0.28 -10.31 5.59
N MET A 178 -1.35 -10.23 6.38
CA MET A 178 -1.43 -10.96 7.64
C MET A 178 -2.88 -11.33 7.98
N ILE A 179 -3.04 -12.37 8.81
CA ILE A 179 -4.30 -12.60 9.51
C ILE A 179 -4.24 -11.84 10.83
N PHE A 180 -5.20 -10.93 11.02
CA PHE A 180 -5.43 -10.23 12.27
C PHE A 180 -6.55 -10.90 13.06
N GLU A 181 -6.27 -11.26 14.31
CA GLU A 181 -7.22 -11.97 15.15
C GLU A 181 -7.34 -11.34 16.53
N PHE A 182 -8.56 -11.26 17.07
CA PHE A 182 -8.82 -10.79 18.43
C PHE A 182 -10.21 -11.23 18.88
N THR A 183 -10.44 -11.29 20.19
CA THR A 183 -11.80 -11.37 20.75
C THR A 183 -12.31 -9.97 21.01
N HIS A 184 -13.52 -9.63 20.54
CA HIS A 184 -14.12 -8.31 20.74
C HIS A 184 -14.64 -8.15 22.18
N ASP A 185 -13.72 -8.04 23.14
CA ASP A 185 -13.94 -7.98 24.60
C ASP A 185 -14.00 -6.56 25.18
N ARG A 186 -13.57 -5.56 24.40
CA ARG A 186 -13.53 -4.13 24.70
C ARG A 186 -13.85 -3.33 23.45
N GLU A 187 -14.12 -2.04 23.60
CA GLU A 187 -14.28 -1.15 22.44
C GLU A 187 -12.94 -0.99 21.71
N ILE A 188 -12.96 -1.05 20.38
CA ILE A 188 -11.77 -0.96 19.52
C ILE A 188 -12.00 0.19 18.52
N ASP A 189 -11.84 1.43 18.99
CA ASP A 189 -12.22 2.63 18.23
C ASP A 189 -11.67 2.68 16.81
N TRP A 190 -10.46 2.19 16.59
CA TRP A 190 -9.82 2.26 15.28
C TRP A 190 -10.46 1.33 14.23
N MET A 191 -10.99 0.17 14.65
CA MET A 191 -11.59 -0.84 13.76
C MET A 191 -13.12 -0.89 13.85
N LEU A 192 -13.68 -0.65 15.03
CA LEU A 192 -15.09 -0.80 15.38
C LEU A 192 -15.61 0.43 16.15
N PRO A 193 -15.49 1.65 15.60
CA PRO A 193 -15.87 2.87 16.30
C PRO A 193 -17.34 2.85 16.74
N GLY A 194 -17.56 2.98 18.05
CA GLY A 194 -18.89 3.03 18.65
C GLY A 194 -19.63 1.69 18.76
N VAL A 195 -18.96 0.55 18.53
CA VAL A 195 -19.55 -0.78 18.71
C VAL A 195 -19.14 -1.34 20.07
N ALA A 196 -20.14 -1.63 20.92
CA ALA A 196 -19.90 -2.23 22.23
C ALA A 196 -19.33 -3.65 22.11
N PRO A 197 -18.59 -4.13 23.13
CA PRO A 197 -18.01 -5.48 23.15
C PRO A 197 -19.06 -6.56 22.89
N THR A 198 -18.76 -7.45 21.95
CA THR A 198 -19.69 -8.54 21.56
C THR A 198 -19.25 -9.91 22.09
N GLY A 199 -18.02 -10.03 22.59
CA GLY A 199 -17.41 -11.29 23.02
C GLY A 199 -17.12 -12.27 21.89
N LYS A 200 -17.36 -11.90 20.62
CA LYS A 200 -17.12 -12.77 19.47
C LYS A 200 -15.69 -12.66 18.99
N ARG A 201 -15.16 -13.78 18.49
CA ARG A 201 -13.84 -13.85 17.87
C ARG A 201 -13.92 -13.24 16.46
N VAL A 202 -12.96 -12.37 16.16
CA VAL A 202 -12.69 -11.85 14.82
C VAL A 202 -11.40 -12.48 14.31
N ARG A 203 -11.40 -12.88 13.05
CA ARG A 203 -10.26 -13.35 12.28
C ARG A 203 -10.42 -12.87 10.85
N ILE A 204 -9.53 -11.98 10.41
CA ILE A 204 -9.68 -11.29 9.13
C ILE A 204 -8.33 -11.10 8.42
N PRO A 205 -8.24 -11.30 7.10
CA PRO A 205 -7.12 -10.81 6.31
C PRO A 205 -6.98 -9.29 6.42
N LEU A 206 -5.77 -8.83 6.69
CA LEU A 206 -5.41 -7.43 6.82
C LEU A 206 -4.16 -7.16 5.97
N VAL A 207 -4.17 -6.05 5.22
CA VAL A 207 -3.03 -5.60 4.42
C VAL A 207 -2.55 -4.26 4.94
N ALA A 208 -1.29 -4.19 5.33
CA ALA A 208 -0.63 -2.97 5.76
C ALA A 208 0.37 -2.51 4.69
N ILE A 209 0.17 -1.30 4.17
CA ILE A 209 1.05 -0.69 3.16
C ILE A 209 1.83 0.45 3.84
N ILE A 210 3.12 0.23 4.03
CA ILE A 210 3.99 1.03 4.89
C ILE A 210 5.01 1.76 4.02
N ASN A 211 4.94 3.08 3.94
CA ASN A 211 5.92 3.88 3.18
C ASN A 211 6.98 4.49 4.08
N PHE A 212 8.21 4.53 3.58
CA PHE A 212 9.38 5.05 4.27
C PHE A 212 10.00 6.25 3.55
N ARG A 213 10.57 7.16 4.32
CA ARG A 213 11.48 8.21 3.85
C ARG A 213 12.82 8.05 4.56
N GLY A 214 13.82 7.57 3.82
CA GLY A 214 15.08 7.16 4.44
C GLY A 214 14.84 5.97 5.38
N PRO A 215 15.35 6.01 6.64
CA PRO A 215 15.14 4.98 7.65
C PRO A 215 13.89 5.22 8.52
N LYS A 216 13.02 6.17 8.16
CA LYS A 216 11.87 6.58 8.98
C LYS A 216 10.57 6.31 8.27
N LEU A 217 9.58 5.86 9.02
CA LEU A 217 8.25 5.54 8.52
C LEU A 217 7.49 6.84 8.24
N TYR A 218 6.96 6.99 7.03
CA TYR A 218 6.18 8.16 6.62
C TYR A 218 4.69 7.93 6.80
N HIS A 219 4.15 6.85 6.24
CA HIS A 219 2.74 6.58 6.38
C HIS A 219 2.37 5.12 6.30
N GLU A 220 1.17 4.85 6.79
CA GLU A 220 0.54 3.54 6.77
C GLU A 220 -0.85 3.67 6.15
N HIS A 221 -1.13 2.80 5.19
CA HIS A 221 -2.49 2.53 4.73
C HIS A 221 -2.83 1.08 5.08
N ILE A 222 -3.85 0.92 5.91
CA ILE A 222 -4.23 -0.40 6.44
C ILE A 222 -5.62 -0.73 5.93
N TYR A 223 -5.75 -1.89 5.29
CA TYR A 223 -6.96 -2.38 4.63
C TYR A 223 -7.43 -3.68 5.27
N TRP A 224 -8.74 -3.82 5.39
CA TRP A 224 -9.41 -5.09 5.71
C TRP A 224 -10.84 -5.04 5.16
N ASP A 225 -11.52 -6.20 5.14
CA ASP A 225 -12.95 -6.26 4.79
C ASP A 225 -13.82 -5.99 6.02
N GLN A 226 -14.32 -4.76 6.13
CA GLN A 226 -15.15 -4.34 7.25
C GLN A 226 -16.51 -5.06 7.29
N ALA A 227 -17.10 -5.43 6.14
CA ALA A 227 -18.36 -6.16 6.14
C ALA A 227 -18.20 -7.54 6.79
N SER A 228 -17.12 -8.25 6.45
CA SER A 228 -16.79 -9.54 7.08
C SER A 228 -16.52 -9.41 8.57
N VAL A 229 -15.88 -8.33 9.03
CA VAL A 229 -15.70 -8.06 10.47
C VAL A 229 -17.05 -7.83 11.17
N LEU A 230 -17.91 -6.97 10.60
CA LEU A 230 -19.23 -6.65 11.16
C LEU A 230 -20.17 -7.87 11.22
N VAL A 231 -20.09 -8.78 10.24
CA VAL A 231 -20.78 -10.07 10.26
C VAL A 231 -20.24 -10.97 11.36
N GLN A 232 -18.92 -11.08 11.52
CA GLN A 232 -18.31 -11.92 12.56
C GLN A 232 -18.73 -11.50 13.97
N ILE A 233 -18.83 -10.18 14.22
CA ILE A 233 -19.34 -9.67 15.51
C ILE A 233 -20.88 -9.65 15.59
N GLY A 234 -21.57 -9.93 14.48
CA GLY A 234 -23.02 -10.05 14.35
C GLY A 234 -23.81 -8.76 14.53
N VAL A 235 -23.21 -7.63 14.14
CA VAL A 235 -23.94 -6.36 13.98
C VAL A 235 -24.42 -6.16 12.55
N LEU A 236 -23.97 -7.00 11.62
CA LEU A 236 -24.44 -7.08 10.24
C LEU A 236 -24.95 -8.49 9.96
N ASP A 237 -26.15 -8.59 9.38
CA ASP A 237 -26.71 -9.88 8.92
C ASP A 237 -26.14 -10.22 7.53
N ALA A 238 -25.57 -11.43 7.41
CA ALA A 238 -24.95 -11.90 6.18
C ALA A 238 -25.94 -12.43 5.14
N LYS A 239 -27.21 -12.68 5.51
CA LYS A 239 -28.17 -13.44 4.70
C LYS A 239 -28.28 -12.98 3.24
N ASP A 240 -28.30 -11.66 3.03
CA ASP A 240 -28.52 -11.06 1.72
C ASP A 240 -27.29 -10.27 1.22
N LEU A 241 -26.10 -10.57 1.77
CA LEU A 241 -24.85 -9.85 1.47
C LEU A 241 -23.77 -10.79 0.92
N PRO A 242 -22.98 -10.37 -0.08
CA PRO A 242 -21.89 -11.17 -0.64
C PRO A 242 -20.64 -11.09 0.25
N THR A 243 -20.73 -11.57 1.49
CA THR A 243 -19.64 -11.59 2.47
C THR A 243 -19.35 -13.00 2.96
N ALA A 244 -18.07 -13.33 3.09
CA ALA A 244 -17.61 -14.65 3.52
C ALA A 244 -17.20 -14.68 5.01
N GLY A 245 -17.24 -13.54 5.71
CA GLY A 245 -16.93 -13.47 7.13
C GLY A 245 -15.57 -14.09 7.47
N MET A 246 -15.55 -14.97 8.47
CA MET A 246 -14.35 -15.66 8.95
C MET A 246 -13.73 -16.62 7.92
N ALA A 247 -14.51 -17.09 6.93
CA ALA A 247 -14.00 -18.02 5.92
C ALA A 247 -12.94 -17.38 5.01
N THR A 248 -12.93 -16.05 4.89
CA THR A 248 -11.90 -15.30 4.15
C THR A 248 -10.49 -15.61 4.66
N ALA A 249 -10.30 -15.60 5.99
CA ALA A 249 -9.03 -15.92 6.63
C ALA A 249 -8.65 -17.39 6.49
N ALA A 250 -9.62 -18.30 6.53
CA ALA A 250 -9.36 -19.73 6.33
C ALA A 250 -8.87 -20.00 4.90
N LYS A 251 -9.56 -19.46 3.89
CA LYS A 251 -9.20 -19.61 2.47
C LYS A 251 -7.83 -19.01 2.13
N MET A 252 -7.43 -17.94 2.82
CA MET A 252 -6.13 -17.31 2.63
C MET A 252 -4.96 -18.21 3.04
N LEU A 253 -5.14 -19.03 4.08
CA LEU A 253 -4.11 -19.93 4.59
C LEU A 253 -4.18 -21.34 3.99
N ASP A 254 -5.30 -21.68 3.37
CA ASP A 254 -5.57 -23.00 2.82
C ASP A 254 -6.32 -22.85 1.49
N GLU A 255 -5.58 -22.98 0.40
CA GLU A 255 -6.11 -22.87 -0.96
C GLU A 255 -7.12 -23.97 -1.30
N THR A 256 -7.22 -25.04 -0.51
CA THR A 256 -8.16 -26.14 -0.73
C THR A 256 -9.58 -25.84 -0.26
N GLN A 257 -9.78 -24.77 0.54
CA GLN A 257 -11.10 -24.32 0.95
C GLN A 257 -12.00 -24.01 -0.28
N PRO A 258 -13.32 -24.26 -0.24
CA PRO A 258 -14.18 -24.05 -1.40
C PRO A 258 -14.16 -22.61 -1.93
N SER A 259 -14.02 -22.46 -3.25
CA SER A 259 -14.22 -21.18 -3.96
C SER A 259 -15.66 -21.07 -4.46
N ASN A 260 -16.08 -19.85 -4.81
CA ASN A 260 -17.31 -19.57 -5.58
C ASN A 260 -18.63 -19.96 -4.89
N THR A 261 -18.63 -20.22 -3.59
CA THR A 261 -19.84 -20.57 -2.82
C THR A 261 -20.88 -19.44 -2.76
N LEU A 262 -20.47 -18.19 -2.96
CA LEU A 262 -21.34 -17.02 -3.06
C LEU A 262 -21.80 -16.72 -4.50
N MET A 263 -21.29 -17.44 -5.50
CA MET A 263 -21.64 -17.26 -6.91
C MET A 263 -22.72 -18.27 -7.32
N GLU A 264 -24.00 -17.91 -7.18
CA GLU A 264 -25.12 -18.80 -7.56
C GLU A 264 -25.00 -19.34 -8.99
N ARG A 265 -24.48 -18.52 -9.90
CA ARG A 265 -24.31 -18.86 -11.32
C ARG A 265 -23.07 -19.70 -11.62
N TRP A 266 -22.24 -20.04 -10.63
CA TRP A 266 -21.01 -20.81 -10.84
C TRP A 266 -21.28 -22.18 -11.49
N ALA A 267 -22.40 -22.81 -11.13
CA ALA A 267 -22.81 -24.09 -11.72
C ALA A 267 -23.16 -23.99 -13.21
N GLU A 268 -23.56 -22.82 -13.72
CA GLU A 268 -23.94 -22.63 -15.14
C GLU A 268 -22.76 -22.82 -16.10
N SER A 269 -21.52 -22.67 -15.60
CA SER A 269 -20.30 -22.80 -16.39
C SER A 269 -19.61 -24.16 -16.23
N ALA A 270 -20.27 -25.15 -15.63
CA ALA A 270 -19.68 -26.48 -15.48
C ALA A 270 -19.34 -27.07 -16.87
N PRO A 271 -18.12 -27.61 -17.08
CA PRO A 271 -17.81 -28.29 -18.33
C PRO A 271 -18.79 -29.45 -18.53
N ALA A 272 -19.24 -29.64 -19.77
CA ALA A 272 -20.07 -30.79 -20.12
C ALA A 272 -19.31 -32.07 -19.72
N GLU A 273 -19.99 -33.02 -19.07
CA GLU A 273 -19.40 -34.31 -18.71
C GLU A 273 -18.77 -34.94 -19.96
N ALA A 274 -17.50 -35.30 -19.87
CA ALA A 274 -16.83 -36.01 -20.94
C ALA A 274 -17.57 -37.35 -21.12
N ALA A 275 -18.16 -37.54 -22.30
CA ALA A 275 -18.78 -38.82 -22.65
C ALA A 275 -17.72 -39.92 -22.61
N GLU A 276 -17.86 -40.87 -21.68
CA GLU A 276 -17.10 -42.13 -21.65
C GLU A 276 -17.37 -43.00 -22.88
#